data_AF-A0A0G3CNF7-F1
#
_entry.id   AF-A0A0G3CNF7-F1
#
_cell.length_a   1.000
_cell.length_b   1.000
_cell.length_c   1.000
_cell.angle_alpha   90.00
_cell.angle_beta   90.00
_cell.angle_gamma   90.00
#
_symmetry.space_group_name_H-M   'P 1'
#
loop_
_entity.id
_entity.type
_entity.pdbx_description
1 polymer ?
#
loop_
_entity_poly.entity_id
_entity_poly.type
_entity_poly.pdbx_seq_one_letter_code
_entity_poly.pdbx_strand_id
1 'polypeptide(L)'
;MTDGFADSYLDEDYKMLCQKLINKMSRKRQVPFLSGRLDIWAAAVVYALGQINFLFGRSFEPYVSATDLCDFFGTSQSTTSQKAKKIRDMFKIRHFNEEFSTERVQNENPFNDFVMVNGLIVPISTFMKMLENREVKLRKELELEDEDLETEEK
;
A
#
# COMPACT_ATOMS: atom_id res chain seq x y z
N MET A 1 12.24 11.28 -15.27
CA MET A 1 10.86 11.54 -15.77
C MET A 1 10.00 12.21 -14.69
N THR A 2 10.06 11.72 -13.46
CA THR A 2 9.34 12.29 -12.31
C THR A 2 10.26 13.01 -11.32
N ASP A 3 11.58 13.01 -11.57
CA ASP A 3 12.60 13.35 -10.58
C ASP A 3 12.43 14.78 -10.03
N GLY A 4 12.25 15.78 -10.89
CA GLY A 4 12.06 17.16 -10.43
C GLY A 4 10.82 17.37 -9.54
N PHE A 5 9.74 16.61 -9.77
CA PHE A 5 8.58 16.65 -8.88
C PHE A 5 8.85 15.87 -7.59
N ALA A 6 9.41 14.66 -7.72
CA ALA A 6 9.68 13.79 -6.58
C ALA A 6 10.65 14.42 -5.59
N ASP A 7 11.73 15.04 -6.08
CA ASP A 7 12.74 15.72 -5.26
C ASP A 7 12.18 16.96 -4.53
N SER A 8 11.09 17.55 -5.04
CA SER A 8 10.52 18.79 -4.49
C SER A 8 9.32 18.55 -3.56
N TYR A 9 8.53 17.50 -3.81
CA TYR A 9 7.22 17.33 -3.19
C TYR A 9 6.97 15.95 -2.57
N LEU A 10 7.86 14.97 -2.80
CA LEU A 10 7.69 13.61 -2.32
C LEU A 10 8.82 13.23 -1.36
N ASP A 11 8.62 12.15 -0.62
CA ASP A 11 9.68 11.51 0.16
C ASP A 11 10.48 10.51 -0.68
N GLU A 12 11.55 9.97 -0.08
CA GLU A 12 12.44 9.03 -0.77
C GLU A 12 11.73 7.71 -1.14
N ASP A 13 10.79 7.24 -0.32
CA ASP A 13 10.03 6.01 -0.60
C ASP A 13 9.18 6.19 -1.87
N TYR A 14 8.40 7.27 -1.95
CA TYR A 14 7.66 7.62 -3.16
C TYR A 14 8.55 7.77 -4.39
N LYS A 15 9.72 8.39 -4.24
CA LYS A 15 10.69 8.55 -5.33
C LYS A 15 11.17 7.19 -5.84
N MET A 16 11.54 6.29 -4.94
CA MET A 16 11.93 4.92 -5.27
C MET A 16 10.79 4.17 -5.97
N LEU A 17 9.55 4.29 -5.49
CA LEU A 17 8.38 3.68 -6.10
C LEU A 17 8.10 4.23 -7.50
N CYS A 18 8.25 5.54 -7.71
CA CYS A 18 8.14 6.15 -9.04
C CYS A 18 9.16 5.54 -10.00
N GLN A 19 10.44 5.51 -9.61
CA GLN A 19 11.52 4.93 -10.43
C GLN A 19 11.27 3.45 -10.72
N LYS A 20 10.83 2.67 -9.73
CA LYS A 20 10.47 1.25 -9.87
C LYS A 20 9.35 1.06 -10.90
N LEU A 21 8.30 1.86 -10.83
CA LEU A 21 7.16 1.76 -11.75
C LEU A 21 7.57 2.15 -13.19
N ILE A 22 8.37 3.20 -13.34
CA ILE A 22 8.92 3.64 -14.63
C ILE A 22 9.79 2.53 -15.25
N ASN A 23 10.67 1.92 -14.45
CA ASN A 23 11.51 0.80 -14.88
C ASN A 23 10.68 -0.43 -15.28
N LYS A 24 9.53 -0.67 -14.63
CA LYS A 24 8.62 -1.76 -15.02
C LYS A 24 7.88 -1.44 -16.32
N MET A 25 7.53 -0.18 -16.54
CA MET A 25 6.93 0.31 -17.79
C MET A 25 7.91 0.25 -18.96
N SER A 26 9.20 0.55 -18.74
CA SER A 26 10.23 0.53 -19.79
C SER A 26 10.53 -0.88 -20.32
N ARG A 27 10.20 -1.92 -19.55
CA ARG A 27 10.40 -3.33 -19.91
C ARG A 27 9.23 -3.95 -20.68
N LYS A 28 8.14 -3.20 -20.91
CA LYS A 28 7.00 -3.70 -21.71
C LYS A 28 7.42 -3.80 -23.18
N ARG A 29 6.99 -4.87 -23.88
CA ARG A 29 7.22 -5.07 -25.33
C ARG A 29 6.89 -3.82 -26.16
N GLN A 30 5.79 -3.15 -25.81
CA GLN A 30 5.49 -1.81 -26.30
C GLN A 30 5.58 -0.86 -25.10
N VAL A 31 6.66 -0.08 -25.05
CA VAL A 31 6.92 0.86 -23.95
C VAL A 31 5.87 1.97 -23.98
N PRO A 32 5.03 2.13 -22.94
CA PRO A 32 3.85 2.98 -23.02
C PRO A 32 4.19 4.46 -23.26
N PHE A 33 5.21 4.96 -22.58
CA PHE A 33 5.62 6.36 -22.60
C PHE A 33 6.44 6.76 -23.84
N LEU A 34 6.70 5.84 -24.77
CA LEU A 34 7.18 6.20 -26.11
C LEU A 34 6.06 6.76 -27.01
N SER A 35 4.80 6.67 -26.57
CA SER A 35 3.64 7.19 -27.28
C SER A 35 2.90 8.26 -26.45
N GLY A 36 2.63 9.41 -27.07
CA GLY A 36 2.00 10.57 -26.39
C GLY A 36 3.01 11.44 -25.64
N ARG A 37 2.51 12.50 -24.98
CA ARG A 37 3.35 13.46 -24.22
C ARG A 37 3.95 12.81 -22.97
N LEU A 38 5.26 13.01 -22.77
CA LEU A 38 5.99 12.46 -21.64
C LEU A 38 5.48 13.02 -20.29
N ASP A 39 5.11 14.30 -20.23
CA ASP A 39 4.60 14.95 -19.02
C ASP A 39 3.32 14.28 -18.50
N ILE A 40 2.45 13.84 -19.42
CA ILE A 40 1.22 13.11 -19.08
C ILE A 40 1.57 11.76 -18.43
N TRP A 41 2.58 11.07 -18.94
CA TRP A 41 3.03 9.82 -18.34
C TRP A 41 3.74 10.03 -17.01
N ALA A 42 4.53 11.09 -16.87
CA ALA A 42 5.16 11.49 -15.62
C ALA A 42 4.10 11.76 -14.53
N ALA A 43 3.15 12.64 -14.82
CA ALA A 43 2.04 12.96 -13.93
C ALA A 43 1.23 11.69 -13.60
N ALA A 44 0.94 10.85 -14.60
CA ALA A 44 0.15 9.63 -14.40
C ALA A 44 0.85 8.59 -13.51
N VAL A 45 2.18 8.48 -13.54
CA VAL A 45 2.95 7.61 -12.64
C VAL A 45 2.78 8.06 -11.20
N VAL A 46 3.04 9.34 -10.92
CA VAL A 46 2.89 9.90 -9.58
C VAL A 46 1.43 9.81 -9.13
N TYR A 47 0.48 10.10 -10.02
CA TYR A 47 -0.94 10.03 -9.72
C TYR A 47 -1.38 8.60 -9.39
N ALA A 48 -0.90 7.59 -10.14
CA ALA A 48 -1.25 6.20 -9.89
C ALA A 48 -0.77 5.73 -8.51
N LEU A 49 0.46 6.06 -8.14
CA LEU A 49 1.03 5.75 -6.83
C LEU A 49 0.39 6.59 -5.73
N GLY A 50 0.13 7.87 -5.99
CA GLY A 50 -0.54 8.77 -5.07
C GLY A 50 -1.94 8.30 -4.68
N GLN A 51 -2.70 7.73 -5.63
CA GLN A 51 -4.01 7.16 -5.32
C GLN A 51 -3.93 5.96 -4.37
N ILE A 52 -2.98 5.04 -4.57
CA ILE A 52 -2.90 3.84 -3.72
C ILE A 52 -2.22 4.09 -2.37
N ASN A 53 -1.42 5.15 -2.28
CA ASN A 53 -0.64 5.52 -1.09
C ASN A 53 -1.18 6.77 -0.36
N PHE A 54 -2.36 7.24 -0.72
CA PHE A 54 -3.07 8.34 -0.06
C PHE A 54 -2.37 9.71 -0.11
N LEU A 55 -1.53 9.97 -1.12
CA LEU A 55 -0.84 11.26 -1.35
C LEU A 55 -1.78 12.46 -1.37
N PHE A 56 -3.01 12.25 -1.84
CA PHE A 56 -4.03 13.29 -2.00
C PHE A 56 -4.86 13.53 -0.73
N GLY A 57 -4.59 12.81 0.36
CA GLY A 57 -5.28 12.97 1.63
C GLY A 57 -4.50 13.92 2.54
N ARG A 58 -5.13 15.03 2.95
CA ARG A 58 -4.50 16.07 3.80
C ARG A 58 -4.02 15.57 5.17
N SER A 59 -4.48 14.40 5.59
CA SER A 59 -4.10 13.78 6.87
C SER A 59 -2.85 12.90 6.77
N PHE A 60 -2.25 12.77 5.59
CA PHE A 60 -1.09 11.92 5.33
C PHE A 60 0.06 12.75 4.82
N GLU A 61 1.28 12.39 5.23
CA GLU A 61 2.49 12.97 4.68
C GLU A 61 3.29 11.95 3.86
N PRO A 62 3.88 12.38 2.72
CA PRO A 62 3.73 13.70 2.11
C PRO A 62 2.30 13.94 1.58
N TYR A 63 1.82 15.18 1.66
CA TYR A 63 0.58 15.64 1.02
C TYR A 63 0.87 16.46 -0.25
N VAL A 64 0.24 16.07 -1.36
CA VAL A 64 0.16 16.88 -2.57
C VAL A 64 -1.26 16.79 -3.11
N SER A 65 -1.88 17.90 -3.50
CA SER A 65 -3.17 17.83 -4.18
C SER A 65 -3.04 17.30 -5.61
N ALA A 66 -4.11 16.68 -6.12
CA ALA A 66 -4.15 16.22 -7.51
C ALA A 66 -4.03 17.38 -8.51
N THR A 67 -4.48 18.57 -8.11
CA THR A 67 -4.37 19.80 -8.89
C THR A 67 -2.92 20.26 -8.98
N ASP A 68 -2.21 20.40 -7.86
CA ASP A 68 -0.81 20.84 -7.84
C ASP A 68 0.08 19.87 -8.63
N LEU A 69 -0.18 18.57 -8.51
CA LEU A 69 0.48 17.55 -9.33
C LEU A 69 0.25 17.80 -10.83
N CYS A 70 -0.99 18.03 -11.24
CA CYS A 70 -1.31 18.24 -12.65
C CYS A 70 -0.74 19.55 -13.19
N ASP A 71 -0.78 20.61 -12.39
CA ASP A 71 -0.28 21.95 -12.71
C ASP A 71 1.24 21.93 -12.88
N PHE A 72 1.97 21.25 -12.00
CA PHE A 72 3.42 21.10 -12.11
C PHE A 72 3.84 20.49 -13.47
N PHE A 73 3.11 19.46 -13.92
CA PHE A 73 3.41 18.81 -15.19
C PHE A 73 2.71 19.48 -16.40
N GLY A 74 1.92 20.52 -16.20
CA GLY A 74 1.16 21.17 -17.27
C GLY A 74 0.18 20.21 -17.98
N THR A 75 -0.55 19.42 -17.19
CA THR A 75 -1.49 18.39 -17.66
C THR A 75 -2.89 18.61 -17.13
N SER A 76 -3.91 18.05 -17.79
CA SER A 76 -5.27 18.05 -17.24
C SER A 76 -5.50 16.87 -16.31
N GLN A 77 -6.27 17.08 -15.23
CA GLN A 77 -6.59 16.02 -14.28
C GLN A 77 -7.35 14.86 -14.94
N SER A 78 -8.23 15.14 -15.91
CA SER A 78 -8.99 14.10 -16.61
C SER A 78 -8.08 13.20 -17.45
N THR A 79 -7.10 13.76 -18.16
CA THR A 79 -6.15 12.97 -18.95
C THR A 79 -5.18 12.20 -18.07
N THR A 80 -4.65 12.86 -17.02
CA THR A 80 -3.72 12.27 -16.07
C THR A 80 -4.37 11.10 -15.30
N SER A 81 -5.58 11.28 -14.76
CA SER A 81 -6.29 10.20 -14.04
C SER A 81 -6.65 9.01 -14.94
N GLN A 82 -7.05 9.23 -16.19
CA GLN A 82 -7.29 8.15 -17.16
C GLN A 82 -6.02 7.36 -17.47
N LYS A 83 -4.88 8.04 -17.65
CA LYS A 83 -3.58 7.39 -17.85
C LYS A 83 -3.11 6.66 -16.58
N ALA A 84 -3.32 7.24 -15.41
CA ALA A 84 -3.02 6.60 -14.13
C ALA A 84 -3.82 5.31 -13.95
N LYS A 85 -5.11 5.32 -14.32
CA LYS A 85 -5.93 4.11 -14.36
C LYS A 85 -5.34 3.06 -15.31
N LYS A 86 -4.95 3.46 -16.54
CA LYS A 86 -4.30 2.56 -17.49
C LYS A 86 -3.03 1.91 -16.92
N ILE A 87 -2.21 2.67 -16.18
CA ILE A 87 -1.03 2.14 -15.49
C ILE A 87 -1.45 1.12 -14.44
N ARG A 88 -2.40 1.46 -13.56
CA ARG A 88 -2.87 0.55 -12.51
C ARG A 88 -3.47 -0.74 -13.08
N ASP A 89 -4.24 -0.67 -14.16
CA ASP A 89 -4.80 -1.85 -14.81
C ASP A 89 -3.70 -2.69 -15.49
N MET A 90 -2.72 -2.05 -16.13
CA MET A 90 -1.59 -2.72 -16.79
C MET A 90 -0.70 -3.53 -15.84
N PHE A 91 -0.61 -3.12 -14.57
CA PHE A 91 0.22 -3.77 -13.55
C PHE A 91 -0.59 -4.36 -12.39
N LYS A 92 -1.93 -4.37 -12.49
CA LYS A 92 -2.84 -4.82 -11.43
C LYS A 92 -2.58 -4.15 -10.07
N ILE A 93 -2.18 -2.87 -10.09
CA ILE A 93 -1.90 -2.09 -8.88
C ILE A 93 -3.24 -1.67 -8.26
N ARG A 94 -3.42 -1.96 -6.99
CA ARG A 94 -4.59 -1.65 -6.16
C ARG A 94 -4.10 -1.11 -4.80
N HIS A 95 -5.01 -0.69 -3.92
CA HIS A 95 -4.65 -0.33 -2.55
C HIS A 95 -3.95 -1.51 -1.86
N PHE A 96 -2.98 -1.18 -0.98
CA PHE A 96 -2.18 -2.16 -0.24
C PHE A 96 -1.42 -3.15 -1.13
N ASN A 97 -1.06 -2.73 -2.35
CA ASN A 97 -0.24 -3.54 -3.25
C ASN A 97 1.15 -3.78 -2.64
N GLU A 98 1.55 -5.04 -2.51
CA GLU A 98 2.85 -5.46 -1.95
C GLU A 98 4.07 -4.79 -2.60
N GLU A 99 4.00 -4.51 -3.90
CA GLU A 99 5.16 -4.02 -4.65
C GLU A 99 5.25 -2.49 -4.68
N PHE A 100 4.10 -1.80 -4.65
CA PHE A 100 3.99 -0.37 -4.94
C PHE A 100 3.35 0.46 -3.83
N SER A 101 3.08 -0.14 -2.67
CA SER A 101 2.72 0.65 -1.50
C SER A 101 3.98 1.14 -0.79
N THR A 102 3.88 2.33 -0.21
CA THR A 102 4.88 2.86 0.72
C THR A 102 4.99 1.98 1.95
N GLU A 103 6.11 2.06 2.65
CA GLU A 103 6.35 1.33 3.91
C GLU A 103 5.25 1.64 4.92
N ARG A 104 4.86 2.91 5.08
CA ARG A 104 3.76 3.33 5.95
C ARG A 104 2.46 2.61 5.61
N VAL A 105 2.08 2.59 4.32
CA VAL A 105 0.82 1.97 3.87
C VAL A 105 0.86 0.44 4.01
N GLN A 106 2.03 -0.18 3.90
CA GLN A 106 2.20 -1.60 4.20
C GLN A 106 2.03 -1.89 5.70
N ASN A 107 2.63 -1.08 6.55
CA ASN A 107 2.56 -1.24 8.01
C ASN A 107 1.14 -0.98 8.54
N GLU A 108 0.46 0.05 8.01
CA GLU A 108 -0.92 0.42 8.35
C GLU A 108 -1.97 -0.36 7.54
N ASN A 109 -1.58 -1.42 6.84
CA ASN A 109 -2.51 -2.23 6.06
C ASN A 109 -3.53 -2.88 7.01
N PRO A 110 -4.84 -2.55 6.91
CA PRO A 110 -5.85 -3.07 7.82
C PRO A 110 -6.00 -4.58 7.71
N PHE A 111 -5.57 -5.20 6.61
CA PHE A 111 -5.58 -6.66 6.47
C PHE A 111 -4.53 -7.36 7.34
N ASN A 112 -3.53 -6.64 7.86
CA ASN A 112 -2.55 -7.20 8.79
C ASN A 112 -3.20 -7.67 10.10
N ASP A 113 -4.37 -7.12 10.46
CA ASP A 113 -5.12 -7.47 11.68
C ASP A 113 -6.14 -8.59 11.47
N PHE A 114 -6.16 -9.23 10.29
CA PHE A 114 -7.08 -10.30 9.96
C PHE A 114 -6.36 -11.58 9.56
N VAL A 115 -7.01 -12.72 9.83
CA VAL A 115 -6.55 -14.05 9.47
C VAL A 115 -7.68 -14.82 8.79
N MET A 116 -7.32 -15.69 7.84
CA MET A 116 -8.28 -16.59 7.20
C MET A 116 -8.32 -17.93 7.95
N VAL A 117 -9.47 -18.28 8.51
CA VAL A 117 -9.69 -19.52 9.26
C VAL A 117 -10.88 -20.25 8.64
N ASN A 118 -10.65 -21.44 8.09
CA ASN A 118 -11.68 -22.26 7.43
C ASN A 118 -12.50 -21.48 6.37
N GLY A 119 -11.86 -20.58 5.62
CA GLY A 119 -12.50 -19.76 4.60
C GLY A 119 -13.24 -18.51 5.11
N LEU A 120 -13.22 -18.25 6.42
CA LEU A 120 -13.74 -17.01 7.01
C LEU A 120 -12.60 -16.05 7.34
N ILE A 121 -12.79 -14.77 7.03
CA ILE A 121 -11.87 -13.70 7.44
C ILE A 121 -12.28 -13.25 8.83
N VAL A 122 -11.38 -13.39 9.80
CA VAL A 122 -11.64 -13.12 11.21
C VAL A 122 -10.57 -12.16 11.75
N PRO A 123 -10.91 -11.16 12.57
CA PRO A 123 -9.91 -10.36 13.26
C PRO A 123 -8.99 -11.25 14.11
N ILE A 124 -7.69 -11.02 14.08
CA ILE A 124 -6.70 -11.78 14.86
C ILE A 124 -7.06 -11.75 16.34
N SER A 125 -7.45 -10.59 16.88
CA SER A 125 -7.87 -10.43 18.26
C SER A 125 -9.04 -11.34 18.65
N THR A 126 -9.99 -11.54 17.74
CA THR A 126 -11.12 -12.45 17.94
C THR A 126 -10.65 -13.91 17.86
N PHE A 127 -9.80 -14.23 16.88
CA PHE A 127 -9.28 -15.59 16.71
C PHE A 127 -8.43 -16.03 17.90
N MET A 128 -7.54 -15.17 18.41
CA MET A 128 -6.71 -15.45 19.59
C MET A 128 -7.58 -15.74 20.81
N LYS A 129 -8.61 -14.93 21.08
CA LYS A 129 -9.58 -15.21 22.15
C LYS A 129 -10.29 -16.54 21.99
N MET A 130 -10.62 -16.94 20.77
CA MET A 130 -11.25 -18.25 20.50
C MET A 130 -10.29 -19.40 20.81
N LEU A 131 -8.99 -19.27 20.49
CA LEU A 131 -7.97 -20.27 20.80
C LEU A 131 -7.74 -20.38 22.30
N GLU A 132 -7.57 -19.25 23.00
CA GLU A 132 -7.41 -19.20 24.46
C GLU A 132 -8.59 -19.89 25.18
N ASN A 133 -9.82 -19.54 24.81
CA ASN A 133 -11.02 -20.16 25.39
C ASN A 133 -11.09 -21.68 25.14
N ARG A 134 -10.62 -22.13 23.97
CA ARG A 134 -10.59 -23.55 23.64
C ARG A 134 -9.51 -24.28 24.42
N GLU A 135 -8.34 -23.67 24.60
CA GLU A 135 -7.26 -24.22 25.41
C GLU A 135 -7.69 -24.39 26.87
N VAL A 136 -8.28 -23.35 27.47
CA VAL A 136 -8.82 -23.41 28.85
C VAL A 136 -9.84 -24.53 29.00
N LYS A 137 -10.74 -24.67 28.02
CA LYS A 137 -11.74 -25.74 28.03
C LYS A 137 -11.10 -27.14 27.96
N LEU A 138 -10.10 -27.31 27.09
CA LEU A 138 -9.39 -28.59 26.94
C LEU A 138 -8.58 -28.95 28.18
N ARG A 139 -7.87 -27.99 28.79
CA ARG A 139 -7.14 -28.21 30.05
C ARG A 139 -8.07 -28.70 31.16
N LYS A 140 -9.25 -28.06 31.29
CA LYS A 140 -10.28 -28.47 32.25
C LYS A 140 -10.86 -29.87 31.96
N GLU A 141 -11.08 -30.22 30.69
CA GLU A 141 -11.55 -31.55 30.29
C GLU A 141 -10.50 -32.65 30.54
N LEU A 142 -9.21 -32.29 30.53
CA LEU A 142 -8.07 -33.20 30.75
C LEU A 142 -7.59 -33.23 32.21
N GLU A 143 -8.27 -32.54 33.13
CA GLU A 143 -7.87 -32.42 34.55
C GLU A 143 -6.43 -31.93 34.74
N LEU A 144 -5.91 -31.15 33.79
CA LEU A 144 -4.60 -30.52 33.93
C LEU A 144 -4.79 -29.26 34.79
N GLU A 145 -4.34 -29.32 36.05
CA GLU A 145 -4.25 -28.13 36.91
C GLU A 145 -3.29 -27.11 36.29
N ASP A 146 -3.61 -25.83 36.42
CA ASP A 146 -2.67 -24.76 36.11
C ASP A 146 -1.53 -24.86 37.13
N GLU A 147 -0.40 -25.48 36.75
CA GLU A 147 0.85 -25.27 37.49
C GLU A 147 1.12 -23.77 37.43
N ASP A 148 0.84 -23.09 38.54
CA ASP A 148 1.22 -21.70 38.76
C ASP A 148 2.71 -21.59 38.41
N LEU A 149 3.01 -20.93 37.28
CA LEU A 149 4.33 -20.36 37.05
C LEU A 149 4.49 -19.24 38.07
N GLU A 150 4.76 -19.61 39.32
CA GLU A 150 5.41 -18.74 40.28
C GLU A 150 6.72 -18.32 39.60
N THR A 151 6.70 -17.12 39.02
CA THR A 151 7.90 -16.33 38.77
C THR A 151 8.63 -16.26 40.10
N GLU A 152 9.67 -17.08 40.24
CA GLU A 152 10.77 -16.82 41.16
C GLU A 152 11.44 -15.50 40.74
N GLU A 153 10.88 -14.38 41.18
CA GLU A 153 11.67 -13.19 41.44
C GLU A 153 12.48 -13.46 42.71
N LYS A 154 13.76 -13.78 42.53
CA LYS A 154 14.80 -13.55 43.53
C LYS A 154 16.14 -13.23 42.90
#